data_AF-A0A0R3S8Z1-F1
#
_entry.id   AF-A0A0R3S8Z1-F1
#
_cell.length_a   1.000
_cell.length_b   1.000
_cell.length_c   1.000
_cell.angle_alpha   90.00
_cell.angle_beta   90.00
_cell.angle_gamma   90.00
#
_symmetry.space_group_name_H-M   'P 1'
#
loop_
_entity.id
_entity.type
_entity.pdbx_description
1 polymer ?
#
loop_
_entity_poly.entity_id
_entity_poly.type
_entity_poly.pdbx_seq_one_letter_code
_entity_poly.pdbx_strand_id
1 'polypeptide(L)'
;LHVQVRFHILRFFRFFRKIQRCNYLAVGSAIFLPVFCETTKKEEIIKLSKLSQISPVIPLTELQLDATISLFSQLILDLENQIATLTQLELEQHNILQLIATEPGNPYLQDELTSIRSQWTACLTRCADLEYSLETAVTTLEHSLDLAVLVTPLFSISDLSMLDRAGNNLVLLQKTFEDLKKERKMKELQSAVDELLRLRDTWIPETTRLTTELLLTDPVFAFPPGYDFTSLVREVVKSTEEKPEKMLERINHILELSTKAFNTSNLTPHQKAQILLLKGKALNAITAFTQDSSDVKSTLERALQLDPELSDACCEMGEFEWMTVGPEAALNSLKKALKIDSQNPNVLWRLSMLLRQLPKDCPSLREFLSNSSEFPDLIYQSDDVDAAVATSLRLAHAAVRAAKASLGRAWECLGNALFTASLGDSSGGCMISRALAAFTQAAKYPDVVSQPHFHFNRAGALNYVDNFYEALSSWLRAALLDPAWPAPRIAAMRCLKALQKMHTTICTPLQSTDKITRKRVMALISTLSAPKSKNRYLGPYQTLRECSFDELSAGSNQGVVCCGGVVASLPSDSELPLNLLIVDAKGIFIVLRIFQISKVSTLPTLF
;
A
#
# COMPACT_ATOMS: atom_id res chain seq x y z
N LEU A 1 6.60 -10.12 -21.05
CA LEU A 1 5.96 -11.45 -21.05
C LEU A 1 4.44 -11.37 -20.88
N HIS A 2 3.90 -10.74 -19.82
CA HIS A 2 2.45 -10.54 -19.64
C HIS A 2 1.75 -9.84 -20.83
N VAL A 3 2.47 -8.91 -21.49
CA VAL A 3 2.04 -8.23 -22.72
C VAL A 3 2.01 -9.16 -23.95
N GLN A 4 2.89 -10.16 -24.04
CA GLN A 4 2.94 -11.13 -25.15
C GLN A 4 1.83 -12.18 -25.06
N VAL A 5 1.53 -12.68 -23.86
CA VAL A 5 0.33 -13.50 -23.61
C VAL A 5 -0.94 -12.70 -23.94
N ARG A 6 -0.99 -11.42 -23.55
CA ARG A 6 -2.08 -10.48 -23.92
C ARG A 6 -2.16 -10.20 -25.43
N PHE A 7 -1.05 -10.31 -26.17
CA PHE A 7 -1.00 -10.08 -27.62
C PHE A 7 -1.49 -11.30 -28.43
N HIS A 8 -1.22 -12.52 -27.95
CA HIS A 8 -1.80 -13.73 -28.53
C HIS A 8 -3.31 -13.84 -28.22
N ILE A 9 -3.73 -13.50 -27.00
CA ILE A 9 -5.16 -13.34 -26.66
C ILE A 9 -5.83 -12.27 -27.57
N LEU A 10 -5.12 -11.22 -28.02
CA LEU A 10 -5.64 -10.19 -28.94
C LEU A 10 -5.87 -10.70 -30.38
N ARG A 11 -5.07 -11.65 -30.88
CA ARG A 11 -5.34 -12.28 -32.18
C ARG A 11 -6.53 -13.25 -32.09
N PHE A 12 -6.67 -13.97 -30.97
CA PHE A 12 -7.87 -14.75 -30.62
C PHE A 12 -9.16 -13.89 -30.53
N PHE A 13 -9.06 -12.56 -30.37
CA PHE A 13 -10.21 -11.65 -30.43
C PHE A 13 -10.60 -11.20 -31.85
N ARG A 14 -9.70 -11.21 -32.85
CA ARG A 14 -10.07 -10.95 -34.26
C ARG A 14 -10.94 -12.09 -34.82
N PHE A 15 -10.69 -13.29 -34.34
CA PHE A 15 -11.42 -14.53 -34.58
C PHE A 15 -12.93 -14.44 -34.21
N PHE A 16 -13.31 -13.67 -33.19
CA PHE A 16 -14.71 -13.54 -32.74
C PHE A 16 -15.63 -12.75 -33.69
N ARG A 17 -15.11 -11.83 -34.51
CA ARG A 17 -15.94 -11.16 -35.55
C ARG A 17 -16.52 -12.13 -36.58
N LYS A 18 -15.94 -13.34 -36.71
CA LYS A 18 -16.48 -14.42 -37.56
C LYS A 18 -17.61 -15.17 -36.83
N ILE A 19 -17.40 -15.64 -35.61
CA ILE A 19 -18.39 -16.40 -34.82
C ILE A 19 -19.68 -15.60 -34.58
N GLN A 20 -19.58 -14.29 -34.33
CA GLN A 20 -20.74 -13.42 -34.08
C GLN A 20 -21.65 -13.24 -35.31
N ARG A 21 -21.23 -13.67 -36.52
CA ARG A 21 -22.05 -13.68 -37.74
C ARG A 21 -22.94 -14.92 -37.86
N CYS A 22 -22.78 -15.91 -36.98
CA CYS A 22 -23.60 -17.11 -36.93
C CYS A 22 -24.95 -16.77 -36.26
N ASN A 23 -25.95 -16.40 -37.06
CA ASN A 23 -27.29 -16.00 -36.64
C ASN A 23 -28.12 -17.12 -35.94
N TYR A 24 -27.58 -18.32 -35.73
CA TYR A 24 -28.30 -19.46 -35.16
C TYR A 24 -28.39 -19.46 -33.62
N LEU A 25 -27.70 -18.54 -32.93
CA LEU A 25 -27.39 -18.62 -31.48
C LEU A 25 -28.20 -17.68 -30.58
N ALA A 26 -29.29 -17.07 -31.06
CA ALA A 26 -30.11 -16.14 -30.28
C ALA A 26 -31.14 -16.83 -29.34
N VAL A 27 -31.19 -18.17 -29.29
CA VAL A 27 -32.21 -18.93 -28.56
C VAL A 27 -31.52 -19.99 -27.68
N GLY A 28 -32.04 -20.21 -26.47
CA GLY A 28 -31.41 -20.94 -25.36
C GLY A 28 -31.03 -22.41 -25.59
N SER A 29 -30.71 -23.12 -24.50
CA SER A 29 -29.99 -24.41 -24.37
C SER A 29 -30.47 -25.63 -25.19
N ALA A 30 -31.46 -25.48 -26.07
CA ALA A 30 -31.83 -26.43 -27.11
C ALA A 30 -31.81 -25.66 -28.43
N ILE A 31 -30.66 -25.67 -29.13
CA ILE A 31 -30.39 -24.77 -30.26
C ILE A 31 -31.20 -25.20 -31.49
N PHE A 32 -31.48 -26.50 -31.65
CA PHE A 32 -32.05 -27.06 -32.88
C PHE A 32 -33.49 -27.57 -32.77
N LEU A 33 -34.01 -27.79 -31.55
CA LEU A 33 -35.39 -28.24 -31.34
C LEU A 33 -36.45 -27.15 -31.71
N PRO A 34 -36.22 -25.84 -31.45
CA PRO A 34 -37.16 -24.79 -31.84
C PRO A 34 -37.25 -24.58 -33.36
N VAL A 35 -36.12 -24.67 -34.07
CA VAL A 35 -36.04 -24.58 -35.54
C VAL A 35 -36.84 -25.72 -36.17
N PHE A 36 -36.79 -26.91 -35.58
CA PHE A 36 -37.54 -28.08 -35.99
C PHE A 36 -39.06 -27.89 -35.88
N CYS A 37 -39.54 -27.33 -34.76
CA CYS A 37 -40.96 -27.06 -34.54
C CYS A 37 -41.57 -26.06 -35.56
N GLU A 38 -40.75 -25.14 -36.09
CA GLU A 38 -41.17 -24.24 -37.18
C GLU A 38 -41.13 -24.92 -38.55
N THR A 39 -40.17 -25.80 -38.83
CA THR A 39 -40.10 -26.56 -40.10
C THR A 39 -41.15 -27.65 -40.20
N THR A 40 -41.56 -28.30 -39.11
CA THR A 40 -42.65 -29.30 -39.11
C THR A 40 -44.00 -28.69 -39.49
N LYS A 41 -44.20 -27.38 -39.28
CA LYS A 41 -45.41 -26.69 -39.76
C LYS A 41 -45.46 -26.51 -41.28
N LYS A 42 -44.34 -26.72 -41.99
CA LYS A 42 -44.24 -26.64 -43.46
C LYS A 42 -44.26 -28.00 -44.16
N GLU A 43 -44.24 -29.11 -43.42
CA GLU A 43 -44.31 -30.46 -44.00
C GLU A 43 -45.76 -30.86 -44.34
N GLU A 44 -46.37 -30.16 -45.29
CA GLU A 44 -47.31 -30.84 -46.18
C GLU A 44 -46.51 -31.44 -47.35
N ILE A 45 -46.44 -32.77 -47.33
CA ILE A 45 -46.20 -33.65 -48.50
C ILE A 45 -44.75 -33.70 -49.01
N ILE A 46 -43.92 -34.52 -48.36
CA ILE A 46 -42.92 -35.33 -49.09
C ILE A 46 -43.26 -36.80 -48.86
N LYS A 47 -43.76 -37.46 -49.92
CA LYS A 47 -44.07 -38.89 -49.90
C LYS A 47 -42.80 -39.70 -49.59
N LEU A 48 -42.86 -40.48 -48.52
CA LEU A 48 -41.83 -41.38 -47.96
C LEU A 48 -41.23 -42.45 -48.92
N SER A 49 -41.61 -42.50 -50.20
CA SER A 49 -41.25 -43.61 -51.10
C SER A 49 -39.98 -43.40 -51.95
N LYS A 50 -39.19 -42.35 -51.68
CA LYS A 50 -37.88 -42.10 -52.36
C LYS A 50 -36.66 -42.02 -51.40
N LEU A 51 -36.80 -42.43 -50.14
CA LEU A 51 -35.72 -42.32 -49.13
C LEU A 51 -34.65 -43.43 -49.20
N SER A 52 -34.79 -44.45 -50.06
CA SER A 52 -33.79 -45.53 -50.19
C SER A 52 -32.46 -45.10 -50.84
N GLN A 53 -32.32 -43.82 -51.24
CA GLN A 53 -31.07 -43.23 -51.76
C GLN A 53 -30.38 -42.26 -50.78
N ILE A 54 -30.91 -42.06 -49.57
CA ILE A 54 -30.36 -41.14 -48.54
C ILE A 54 -29.40 -41.89 -47.56
N SER A 55 -29.26 -43.21 -47.74
CA SER A 55 -28.63 -44.13 -46.79
C SER A 55 -27.23 -43.79 -46.26
N PRO A 56 -26.29 -43.17 -47.01
CA PRO A 56 -24.98 -42.85 -46.45
C PRO A 56 -24.88 -41.42 -45.89
N VAL A 57 -25.79 -40.51 -46.24
CA VAL A 57 -25.64 -39.07 -45.95
C VAL A 57 -25.74 -38.78 -44.45
N ILE A 58 -26.67 -39.42 -43.75
CA ILE A 58 -26.86 -39.22 -42.30
C ILE A 58 -25.63 -39.75 -41.52
N PRO A 59 -25.21 -41.02 -41.67
CA PRO A 59 -24.02 -41.52 -40.96
C PRO A 59 -22.73 -40.75 -41.28
N LEU A 60 -22.58 -40.26 -42.53
CA LEU A 60 -21.42 -39.45 -42.93
C LEU A 60 -21.42 -38.07 -42.26
N THR A 61 -22.59 -37.46 -42.14
CA THR A 61 -22.74 -36.14 -41.50
C THR A 61 -22.50 -36.25 -39.99
N GLU A 62 -23.00 -37.31 -39.36
CA GLU A 62 -22.71 -37.62 -37.94
C GLU A 62 -21.23 -37.84 -37.70
N LEU A 63 -20.59 -38.71 -38.50
CA LEU A 63 -19.17 -39.00 -38.37
C LEU A 63 -18.32 -37.74 -38.57
N GLN A 64 -18.70 -36.87 -39.50
CA GLN A 64 -18.02 -35.59 -39.72
C GLN A 64 -18.18 -34.64 -38.52
N LEU A 65 -19.39 -34.55 -37.96
CA LEU A 65 -19.66 -33.71 -36.78
C LEU A 65 -18.90 -34.24 -35.55
N ASP A 66 -18.88 -35.55 -35.32
CA ASP A 66 -18.15 -36.17 -34.21
C ASP A 66 -16.64 -36.00 -34.32
N ALA A 67 -16.09 -36.20 -35.52
CA ALA A 67 -14.68 -36.00 -35.77
C ALA A 67 -14.27 -34.54 -35.52
N THR A 68 -15.10 -33.58 -35.95
CA THR A 68 -14.82 -32.15 -35.77
C THR A 68 -14.96 -31.71 -34.31
N ILE A 69 -15.98 -32.19 -33.58
CA ILE A 69 -16.12 -31.95 -32.14
C ILE A 69 -14.96 -32.54 -31.35
N SER A 70 -14.56 -33.78 -31.68
CA SER A 70 -13.47 -34.48 -30.99
C SER A 70 -12.13 -33.74 -31.19
N LEU A 71 -11.82 -33.37 -32.44
CA LEU A 71 -10.64 -32.58 -32.76
C LEU A 71 -10.65 -31.23 -32.03
N PHE A 72 -11.78 -30.54 -32.06
CA PHE A 72 -11.93 -29.25 -31.38
C PHE A 72 -11.74 -29.34 -29.87
N SER A 73 -12.33 -30.38 -29.24
CA SER A 73 -12.19 -30.63 -27.80
C SER A 73 -10.73 -30.91 -27.43
N GLN A 74 -10.00 -31.65 -28.25
CA GLN A 74 -8.58 -31.92 -28.04
C GLN A 74 -7.74 -30.66 -28.16
N LEU A 75 -7.99 -29.81 -29.16
CA LEU A 75 -7.28 -28.55 -29.34
C LEU A 75 -7.50 -27.57 -28.17
N ILE A 76 -8.70 -27.57 -27.57
CA ILE A 76 -8.98 -26.79 -26.35
C ILE A 76 -8.16 -27.33 -25.17
N LEU A 77 -8.13 -28.65 -24.98
CA LEU A 77 -7.36 -29.28 -23.90
C LEU A 77 -5.85 -28.99 -24.03
N ASP A 78 -5.33 -29.03 -25.26
CA ASP A 78 -3.93 -28.72 -25.54
C ASP A 78 -3.63 -27.24 -25.25
N LEU A 79 -4.56 -26.34 -25.56
CA LEU A 79 -4.45 -24.91 -25.21
C LEU A 79 -4.45 -24.70 -23.69
N GLU A 80 -5.37 -25.34 -22.96
CA GLU A 80 -5.41 -25.28 -21.50
C GLU A 80 -4.09 -25.76 -20.88
N ASN A 81 -3.50 -26.82 -21.41
CA ASN A 81 -2.22 -27.35 -20.94
C ASN A 81 -1.05 -26.39 -21.21
N GLN A 82 -1.01 -25.74 -22.39
CA GLN A 82 0.00 -24.71 -22.66
C GLN A 82 -0.17 -23.48 -21.77
N ILE A 83 -1.41 -23.07 -21.47
CA ILE A 83 -1.68 -21.96 -20.55
C ILE A 83 -1.20 -22.32 -19.14
N ALA A 84 -1.51 -23.52 -18.64
CA ALA A 84 -1.04 -23.99 -17.34
C ALA A 84 0.50 -24.00 -17.25
N THR A 85 1.17 -24.43 -18.33
CA THR A 85 2.64 -24.40 -18.43
C THR A 85 3.17 -22.97 -18.36
N LEU A 86 2.55 -22.01 -19.08
CA LEU A 86 2.92 -20.59 -19.00
C LEU A 86 2.74 -20.03 -17.59
N THR A 87 1.64 -20.37 -16.91
CA THR A 87 1.41 -19.92 -15.52
C THR A 87 2.46 -20.46 -14.57
N GLN A 88 2.88 -21.72 -14.73
CA GLN A 88 3.96 -22.30 -13.93
C GLN A 88 5.30 -21.60 -14.19
N LEU A 89 5.64 -21.37 -15.47
CA LEU A 89 6.86 -20.66 -15.84
C LEU A 89 6.89 -19.21 -15.31
N GLU A 90 5.74 -18.54 -15.22
CA GLU A 90 5.63 -17.20 -14.61
C GLU A 90 5.95 -17.24 -13.11
N LEU A 91 5.41 -18.23 -12.39
CA LEU A 91 5.67 -18.41 -10.96
C LEU A 91 7.15 -18.72 -10.70
N GLU A 92 7.74 -19.64 -11.47
CA GLU A 92 9.15 -19.99 -11.40
C GLU A 92 10.03 -18.76 -11.69
N GLN A 93 9.68 -17.98 -12.72
CA GLN A 93 10.38 -16.75 -13.04
C GLN A 93 10.34 -15.75 -11.87
N HIS A 94 9.17 -15.56 -11.25
CA HIS A 94 9.01 -14.66 -10.12
C HIS A 94 9.89 -15.07 -8.94
N ASN A 95 9.92 -16.37 -8.61
CA ASN A 95 10.76 -16.92 -7.55
C ASN A 95 12.26 -16.70 -7.83
N ILE A 96 12.71 -16.95 -9.06
CA ILE A 96 14.12 -16.72 -9.44
C ILE A 96 14.47 -15.24 -9.36
N LEU A 97 13.59 -14.33 -9.79
CA LEU A 97 13.83 -12.89 -9.68
C LEU A 97 13.94 -12.42 -8.23
N GLN A 98 13.15 -12.99 -7.32
CA GLN A 98 13.30 -12.72 -5.87
C GLN A 98 14.66 -13.22 -5.34
N LEU A 99 15.09 -14.41 -5.74
CA LEU A 99 16.39 -14.96 -5.36
C LEU A 99 17.57 -14.15 -5.91
N ILE A 100 17.48 -13.69 -7.16
CA ILE A 100 18.48 -12.80 -7.78
C ILE A 100 18.56 -11.46 -7.03
N ALA A 101 17.43 -10.94 -6.54
CA ALA A 101 17.42 -9.71 -5.75
C ALA A 101 18.14 -9.87 -4.41
N THR A 102 18.15 -11.09 -3.83
CA THR A 102 18.89 -11.41 -2.60
C THR A 102 20.36 -11.78 -2.84
N GLU A 103 20.69 -12.39 -3.97
CA GLU A 103 22.04 -12.85 -4.33
C GLU A 103 22.46 -12.35 -5.72
N PRO A 104 22.75 -11.04 -5.87
CA PRO A 104 23.16 -10.49 -7.16
C PRO A 104 24.55 -11.04 -7.56
N GLY A 105 24.59 -11.83 -8.64
CA GLY A 105 25.84 -12.35 -9.23
C GLY A 105 25.95 -13.87 -9.33
N ASN A 106 24.94 -14.63 -8.90
CA ASN A 106 24.93 -16.08 -9.04
C ASN A 106 24.70 -16.49 -10.52
N PRO A 107 25.69 -17.10 -11.22
CA PRO A 107 25.58 -17.45 -12.64
C PRO A 107 24.52 -18.54 -12.90
N TYR A 108 24.30 -19.44 -11.94
CA TYR A 108 23.30 -20.50 -12.06
C TYR A 108 21.88 -19.92 -12.17
N LEU A 109 21.55 -18.90 -11.36
CA LEU A 109 20.24 -18.23 -11.41
C LEU A 109 20.03 -17.47 -12.73
N GLN A 110 21.10 -16.96 -13.35
CA GLN A 110 21.03 -16.30 -14.67
C GLN A 110 20.80 -17.32 -15.80
N ASP A 111 21.46 -18.46 -15.74
CA ASP A 111 21.26 -19.56 -16.70
C ASP A 111 19.84 -20.13 -16.60
N GLU A 112 19.35 -20.31 -15.38
CA GLU A 112 17.99 -20.79 -15.11
C GLU A 112 16.93 -19.78 -15.58
N LEU A 113 17.13 -18.48 -15.34
CA LEU A 113 16.28 -17.42 -15.88
C LEU A 113 16.27 -17.43 -17.42
N THR A 114 17.41 -17.71 -18.05
CA THR A 114 17.52 -17.81 -19.52
C THR A 114 16.80 -19.05 -20.05
N SER A 115 16.89 -20.18 -19.35
CA SER A 115 16.15 -21.41 -19.64
C SER A 115 14.64 -21.18 -19.57
N ILE A 116 14.14 -20.54 -18.50
CA ILE A 116 12.72 -20.19 -18.36
C ILE A 116 12.27 -19.29 -19.52
N ARG A 117 13.06 -18.28 -19.90
CA ARG A 117 12.75 -17.41 -21.06
C ARG A 117 12.65 -18.21 -22.36
N SER A 118 13.56 -19.16 -22.59
CA SER A 118 13.51 -20.02 -23.77
C SER A 118 12.26 -20.91 -23.78
N GLN A 119 11.95 -21.56 -22.66
CA GLN A 119 10.76 -22.39 -22.51
C GLN A 119 9.48 -21.58 -22.71
N TRP A 120 9.46 -20.36 -22.17
CA TRP A 120 8.36 -19.41 -22.38
C TRP A 120 8.18 -19.08 -23.87
N THR A 121 9.26 -18.75 -24.57
CA THR A 121 9.19 -18.48 -26.02
C THR A 121 8.68 -19.68 -26.80
N ALA A 122 9.15 -20.89 -26.51
CA ALA A 122 8.66 -22.11 -27.16
C ALA A 122 7.17 -22.36 -26.88
N CYS A 123 6.73 -22.11 -25.64
CA CYS A 123 5.33 -22.24 -25.26
C CYS A 123 4.44 -21.22 -25.98
N LEU A 124 4.92 -19.97 -26.14
CA LEU A 124 4.22 -18.95 -26.93
C LEU A 124 4.10 -19.35 -28.40
N THR A 125 5.14 -19.93 -29.01
CA THR A 125 5.06 -20.43 -30.39
C THR A 125 3.98 -21.50 -30.51
N ARG A 126 3.94 -22.48 -29.60
CA ARG A 126 2.89 -23.51 -29.58
C ARG A 126 1.48 -22.92 -29.39
N CYS A 127 1.32 -21.91 -28.54
CA CYS A 127 0.04 -21.20 -28.41
C CYS A 127 -0.38 -20.54 -29.72
N ALA A 128 0.55 -19.99 -30.50
CA ALA A 128 0.27 -19.40 -31.81
C ALA A 128 -0.14 -20.44 -32.86
N ASP A 129 0.44 -21.64 -32.82
CA ASP A 129 0.07 -22.75 -33.70
C ASP A 129 -1.30 -23.33 -33.33
N LEU A 130 -1.57 -23.47 -32.02
CA LEU A 130 -2.88 -23.88 -31.50
C LEU A 130 -3.96 -22.86 -31.85
N GLU A 131 -3.64 -21.56 -31.82
CA GLU A 131 -4.53 -20.50 -32.26
C GLU A 131 -5.00 -20.69 -33.71
N TYR A 132 -4.05 -20.90 -34.63
CA TYR A 132 -4.36 -21.15 -36.04
C TYR A 132 -5.18 -22.43 -36.23
N SER A 133 -4.85 -23.47 -35.47
CA SER A 133 -5.52 -24.77 -35.51
C SER A 133 -6.96 -24.67 -34.99
N LEU A 134 -7.19 -23.94 -33.89
CA LEU A 134 -8.50 -23.65 -33.34
C LEU A 134 -9.33 -22.77 -34.29
N GLU A 135 -8.72 -21.80 -34.98
CA GLU A 135 -9.43 -21.01 -35.99
C GLU A 135 -9.98 -21.89 -37.11
N THR A 136 -9.14 -22.78 -37.63
CA THR A 136 -9.51 -23.72 -38.69
C THR A 136 -10.54 -24.74 -38.20
N ALA A 137 -10.39 -25.25 -36.98
CA ALA A 137 -11.32 -26.21 -36.38
C ALA A 137 -12.71 -25.60 -36.17
N VAL A 138 -12.81 -24.34 -35.71
CA VAL A 138 -14.11 -23.66 -35.57
C VAL A 138 -14.78 -23.45 -36.91
N THR A 139 -14.06 -22.96 -37.94
CA THR A 139 -14.67 -22.82 -39.27
C THR A 139 -15.14 -24.18 -39.81
N THR A 140 -14.41 -25.25 -39.52
CA THR A 140 -14.80 -26.60 -39.94
C THR A 140 -16.04 -27.09 -39.17
N LEU A 141 -16.13 -26.77 -37.88
CA LEU A 141 -17.28 -27.09 -37.04
C LEU A 141 -18.52 -26.27 -37.46
N GLU A 142 -18.36 -24.98 -37.80
CA GLU A 142 -19.42 -24.12 -38.36
C GLU A 142 -19.99 -24.73 -39.64
N HIS A 143 -19.13 -25.10 -40.59
CA HIS A 143 -19.55 -25.72 -41.84
C HIS A 143 -20.20 -27.09 -41.62
N SER A 144 -19.72 -27.86 -40.64
CA SER A 144 -20.30 -29.17 -40.29
C SER A 144 -21.66 -29.02 -39.61
N LEU A 145 -21.85 -27.96 -38.81
CA LEU A 145 -23.14 -27.58 -38.25
C LEU A 145 -24.10 -27.08 -39.33
N ASP A 146 -23.67 -26.23 -40.27
CA ASP A 146 -24.50 -25.79 -41.40
C ASP A 146 -24.99 -26.98 -42.25
N LEU A 147 -24.09 -27.93 -42.53
CA LEU A 147 -24.45 -29.16 -43.24
C LEU A 147 -25.47 -29.98 -42.43
N ALA A 148 -25.22 -30.17 -41.14
CA ALA A 148 -26.13 -30.89 -40.26
C ALA A 148 -27.51 -30.21 -40.15
N VAL A 149 -27.54 -28.87 -40.15
CA VAL A 149 -28.79 -28.09 -40.18
C VAL A 149 -29.58 -28.37 -41.46
N LEU A 150 -28.92 -28.37 -42.61
CA LEU A 150 -29.57 -28.62 -43.90
C LEU A 150 -30.18 -30.03 -44.01
N VAL A 151 -29.59 -31.01 -43.32
CA VAL A 151 -30.10 -32.39 -43.28
C VAL A 151 -30.90 -32.73 -42.00
N THR A 152 -31.16 -31.76 -41.12
CA THR A 152 -31.96 -31.91 -39.87
C THR A 152 -33.25 -32.71 -40.03
N PRO A 153 -34.08 -32.52 -41.08
CA PRO A 153 -35.34 -33.25 -41.25
C PRO A 153 -35.18 -34.77 -41.38
N LEU A 154 -33.96 -35.25 -41.57
CA LEU A 154 -33.62 -36.65 -41.81
C LEU A 154 -33.05 -37.36 -40.56
N PHE A 155 -32.75 -36.63 -39.48
CA PHE A 155 -32.15 -37.19 -38.26
C PHE A 155 -33.18 -37.79 -37.30
N SER A 156 -32.73 -38.75 -36.49
CA SER A 156 -33.51 -39.29 -35.38
C SER A 156 -33.29 -38.49 -34.08
N ILE A 157 -34.07 -38.78 -33.04
CA ILE A 157 -34.02 -38.04 -31.75
C ILE A 157 -32.67 -38.19 -31.04
N SER A 158 -31.94 -39.31 -31.21
CA SER A 158 -30.61 -39.50 -30.62
C SER A 158 -29.57 -38.56 -31.23
N ASP A 159 -29.70 -38.28 -32.51
CA ASP A 159 -28.68 -37.60 -33.32
C ASP A 159 -28.76 -36.07 -33.10
N LEU A 160 -29.95 -35.58 -32.72
CA LEU A 160 -30.17 -34.22 -32.23
C LEU A 160 -29.42 -33.91 -30.92
N SER A 161 -29.19 -34.91 -30.07
CA SER A 161 -28.41 -34.70 -28.82
C SER A 161 -26.94 -34.36 -29.09
N MET A 162 -26.40 -34.81 -30.23
CA MET A 162 -25.02 -34.55 -30.65
C MET A 162 -24.88 -33.13 -31.21
N LEU A 163 -25.88 -32.64 -31.94
CA LEU A 163 -25.97 -31.25 -32.37
C LEU A 163 -26.08 -30.28 -31.20
N ASP A 164 -26.88 -30.62 -30.19
CA ASP A 164 -26.96 -29.85 -28.96
C ASP A 164 -25.63 -29.87 -28.18
N ARG A 165 -24.91 -31.00 -28.16
CA ARG A 165 -23.57 -31.10 -27.55
C ARG A 165 -22.55 -30.20 -28.27
N ALA A 166 -22.56 -30.17 -29.60
CA ALA A 166 -21.70 -29.32 -30.41
C ALA A 166 -21.95 -27.83 -30.14
N GLY A 167 -23.22 -27.43 -30.14
CA GLY A 167 -23.64 -26.06 -29.83
C GLY A 167 -23.30 -25.64 -28.39
N ASN A 168 -23.50 -26.54 -27.42
CA ASN A 168 -23.13 -26.29 -26.02
C ASN A 168 -21.62 -26.07 -25.84
N ASN A 169 -20.77 -26.83 -26.56
CA ASN A 169 -19.31 -26.64 -26.52
C ASN A 169 -18.89 -25.26 -27.07
N LEU A 170 -19.51 -24.79 -28.16
CA LEU A 170 -19.26 -23.45 -28.71
C LEU A 170 -19.69 -22.35 -27.74
N VAL A 171 -20.86 -22.49 -27.11
CA VAL A 171 -21.35 -21.54 -26.09
C VAL A 171 -20.44 -21.51 -24.86
N LEU A 172 -19.98 -22.67 -24.38
CA LEU A 172 -19.06 -22.78 -23.25
C LEU A 172 -17.75 -22.06 -23.55
N LEU A 173 -17.15 -22.30 -24.73
CA LEU A 173 -15.92 -21.64 -25.13
C LEU A 173 -16.10 -20.11 -25.24
N GLN A 174 -17.20 -19.65 -25.84
CA GLN A 174 -17.53 -18.23 -25.92
C GLN A 174 -17.64 -17.58 -24.55
N LYS A 175 -18.27 -18.28 -23.59
CA LYS A 175 -18.38 -17.82 -22.20
C LYS A 175 -17.00 -17.72 -21.53
N THR A 176 -16.15 -18.74 -21.67
CA THR A 176 -14.78 -18.74 -21.12
C THR A 176 -13.96 -17.56 -21.65
N PHE A 177 -14.02 -17.26 -22.95
CA PHE A 177 -13.30 -16.12 -23.52
C PHE A 177 -13.84 -14.75 -23.07
N GLU A 178 -15.17 -14.59 -22.97
CA GLU A 178 -15.74 -13.35 -22.44
C GLU A 178 -15.36 -13.15 -20.96
N ASP A 179 -15.25 -14.21 -20.17
CA ASP A 179 -14.76 -14.14 -18.80
C ASP A 179 -13.27 -13.74 -18.74
N LEU A 180 -12.42 -14.32 -19.60
CA LEU A 180 -11.00 -13.90 -19.74
C LEU A 180 -10.85 -12.43 -20.17
N LYS A 181 -11.74 -11.95 -21.05
CA LYS A 181 -11.77 -10.55 -21.50
C LYS A 181 -12.10 -9.60 -20.35
N LYS A 182 -13.09 -9.95 -19.52
CA LYS A 182 -13.46 -9.20 -18.31
C LYS A 182 -12.27 -9.15 -17.35
N GLU A 183 -11.64 -10.30 -17.09
CA GLU A 183 -10.50 -10.40 -16.19
C GLU A 183 -9.32 -9.56 -16.68
N ARG A 184 -9.02 -9.61 -17.98
CA ARG A 184 -7.95 -8.78 -18.57
C ARG A 184 -8.21 -7.29 -18.36
N LYS A 185 -9.41 -6.81 -18.67
CA LYS A 185 -9.75 -5.39 -18.51
C LYS A 185 -9.67 -4.97 -17.04
N MET A 186 -10.11 -5.83 -16.13
CA MET A 186 -9.99 -5.60 -14.70
C MET A 186 -8.51 -5.50 -14.27
N LYS A 187 -7.67 -6.45 -14.69
CA LYS A 187 -6.22 -6.45 -14.39
C LYS A 187 -5.50 -5.24 -14.99
N GLU A 188 -5.89 -4.79 -16.18
CA GLU A 188 -5.36 -3.58 -16.80
C GLU A 188 -5.73 -2.33 -16.01
N LEU A 189 -7.00 -2.21 -15.62
CA LEU A 189 -7.48 -1.13 -14.76
C LEU A 189 -6.76 -1.13 -13.39
N GLN A 190 -6.67 -2.29 -12.74
CA GLN A 190 -5.98 -2.47 -11.46
C GLN A 190 -4.52 -2.03 -11.57
N SER A 191 -3.80 -2.53 -12.58
CA SER A 191 -2.39 -2.18 -12.80
C SER A 191 -2.19 -0.68 -13.01
N ALA A 192 -3.09 -0.01 -13.74
CA ALA A 192 -3.02 1.43 -13.96
C ALA A 192 -3.26 2.22 -12.67
N VAL A 193 -4.21 1.77 -11.83
CA VAL A 193 -4.46 2.36 -10.50
C VAL A 193 -3.28 2.15 -9.56
N ASP A 194 -2.70 0.95 -9.53
CA ASP A 194 -1.54 0.66 -8.68
C ASP A 194 -0.32 1.50 -9.09
N GLU A 195 -0.10 1.68 -10.41
CA GLU A 195 0.95 2.57 -10.92
C GLU A 195 0.70 4.04 -10.52
N LEU A 196 -0.55 4.51 -10.61
CA LEU A 196 -0.93 5.86 -10.18
C LEU A 196 -0.64 6.06 -8.68
N LEU A 197 -1.06 5.13 -7.82
CA LEU A 197 -0.86 5.24 -6.37
C LEU A 197 0.62 5.15 -5.99
N ARG A 198 1.40 4.29 -6.65
CA ARG A 198 2.85 4.24 -6.48
C ARG A 198 3.48 5.57 -6.83
N LEU A 199 3.17 6.10 -8.01
CA LEU A 199 3.70 7.36 -8.51
C LEU A 199 3.26 8.56 -7.66
N ARG A 200 2.04 8.55 -7.10
CA ARG A 200 1.59 9.53 -6.11
C ARG A 200 2.58 9.62 -4.94
N ASP A 201 3.04 8.47 -4.47
CA ASP A 201 3.87 8.36 -3.28
C ASP A 201 5.37 8.55 -3.58
N THR A 202 5.81 8.26 -4.80
CA THR A 202 7.23 8.36 -5.23
C THR A 202 7.49 9.50 -6.21
N TRP A 203 6.55 10.43 -6.38
CA TRP A 203 6.61 11.50 -7.39
C TRP A 203 7.93 12.28 -7.38
N ILE A 204 8.33 12.81 -6.22
CA ILE A 204 9.49 13.69 -6.13
C ILE A 204 10.79 12.95 -6.48
N PRO A 205 11.06 11.75 -5.94
CA PRO A 205 12.25 11.00 -6.35
C PRO A 205 12.25 10.49 -7.80
N GLU A 206 11.08 10.30 -8.41
CA GLU A 206 10.99 9.85 -9.81
C GLU A 206 11.12 10.97 -10.84
N THR A 207 10.90 12.22 -10.43
CA THR A 207 10.83 13.37 -11.34
C THR A 207 11.91 14.43 -11.09
N THR A 208 12.74 14.23 -10.06
CA THR A 208 13.79 15.17 -9.68
C THR A 208 15.10 14.45 -9.42
N ARG A 209 16.18 15.22 -9.28
CA ARG A 209 17.48 14.71 -8.84
C ARG A 209 17.48 14.23 -7.38
N LEU A 210 16.46 14.52 -6.56
CA LEU A 210 16.34 14.00 -5.18
C LEU A 210 15.89 12.54 -5.18
N THR A 211 16.71 11.64 -5.70
CA THR A 211 16.37 10.22 -5.86
C THR A 211 16.20 9.51 -4.52
N THR A 212 15.54 8.35 -4.53
CA THR A 212 15.41 7.49 -3.35
C THR A 212 16.77 7.08 -2.79
N GLU A 213 17.76 6.88 -3.66
CA GLU A 213 19.14 6.60 -3.26
C GLU A 213 19.78 7.76 -2.50
N LEU A 214 19.62 9.00 -2.96
CA LEU A 214 20.11 10.17 -2.23
C LEU A 214 19.41 10.35 -0.89
N LEU A 215 18.10 10.03 -0.81
CA LEU A 215 17.35 10.08 0.44
C LEU A 215 17.82 9.02 1.45
N LEU A 216 18.25 7.85 0.99
CA LEU A 216 18.79 6.78 1.84
C LEU A 216 20.26 6.99 2.21
N THR A 217 20.99 7.77 1.41
CA THR A 217 22.39 8.11 1.67
C THR A 217 22.49 9.11 2.83
N ASP A 218 23.58 9.03 3.58
CA ASP A 218 23.88 10.00 4.62
C ASP A 218 24.08 11.40 4.00
N PRO A 219 23.44 12.47 4.52
CA PRO A 219 23.43 13.78 3.86
C PRO A 219 24.81 14.41 3.71
N VAL A 220 25.78 14.08 4.56
CA VAL A 220 27.15 14.61 4.47
C VAL A 220 27.85 14.11 3.21
N PHE A 221 27.56 12.87 2.81
CA PHE A 221 28.08 12.30 1.56
C PHE A 221 27.21 12.65 0.35
N ALA A 222 25.88 12.65 0.52
CA ALA A 222 24.95 12.97 -0.56
C ALA A 222 25.07 14.43 -1.03
N PHE A 223 25.38 15.36 -0.10
CA PHE A 223 25.44 16.79 -0.36
C PHE A 223 26.78 17.38 0.14
N PRO A 224 27.86 17.27 -0.65
CA PRO A 224 29.16 17.77 -0.26
C PRO A 224 29.18 19.31 -0.07
N PRO A 225 30.18 19.86 0.64
CA PRO A 225 30.31 21.31 0.80
C PRO A 225 30.28 22.04 -0.55
N GLY A 226 29.40 23.04 -0.67
CA GLY A 226 29.18 23.78 -1.91
C GLY A 226 28.08 23.22 -2.81
N TYR A 227 27.36 22.16 -2.41
CA TYR A 227 26.20 21.65 -3.14
C TYR A 227 25.14 22.75 -3.35
N ASP A 228 24.61 22.85 -4.57
CA ASP A 228 23.60 23.85 -4.93
C ASP A 228 22.19 23.40 -4.48
N PHE A 229 21.92 23.59 -3.19
CA PHE A 229 20.58 23.38 -2.63
C PHE A 229 19.53 24.29 -3.26
N THR A 230 19.92 25.46 -3.77
CA THR A 230 18.95 26.41 -4.34
C THR A 230 18.38 25.86 -5.64
N SER A 231 19.22 25.31 -6.52
CA SER A 231 18.75 24.63 -7.74
C SER A 231 17.90 23.40 -7.41
N LEU A 232 18.34 22.55 -6.47
CA LEU A 232 17.57 21.36 -6.08
C LEU A 232 16.19 21.72 -5.52
N VAL A 233 16.11 22.69 -4.62
CA VAL A 233 14.83 23.12 -4.04
C VAL A 233 13.91 23.72 -5.10
N ARG A 234 14.42 24.54 -6.03
CA ARG A 234 13.61 25.06 -7.15
C ARG A 234 13.06 23.94 -8.04
N GLU A 235 13.87 22.90 -8.29
CA GLU A 235 13.46 21.73 -9.07
C GLU A 235 12.35 20.94 -8.35
N VAL A 236 12.49 20.69 -7.05
CA VAL A 236 11.46 20.03 -6.24
C VAL A 236 10.18 20.84 -6.20
N VAL A 237 10.26 22.16 -5.96
CA VAL A 237 9.09 23.05 -5.95
C VAL A 237 8.36 22.99 -7.28
N LYS A 238 9.09 23.14 -8.39
CA LYS A 238 8.53 23.04 -9.74
C LYS A 238 7.86 21.69 -9.98
N SER A 239 8.52 20.59 -9.64
CA SER A 239 7.94 19.24 -9.78
C SER A 239 6.69 19.05 -8.91
N THR A 240 6.66 19.64 -7.71
CA THR A 240 5.49 19.59 -6.81
C THR A 240 4.30 20.35 -7.41
N GLU A 241 4.54 21.49 -8.04
CA GLU A 241 3.52 22.30 -8.73
C GLU A 241 2.97 21.60 -9.98
N GLU A 242 3.81 20.84 -10.71
CA GLU A 242 3.40 20.06 -11.90
C GLU A 242 2.66 18.76 -11.54
N LYS A 243 2.82 18.25 -10.31
CA LYS A 243 2.25 16.98 -9.85
C LYS A 243 0.74 16.87 -10.10
N PRO A 244 -0.12 17.84 -9.73
CA PRO A 244 -1.57 17.69 -9.90
C PRO A 244 -1.98 17.51 -11.36
N GLU A 245 -1.41 18.29 -12.28
CA GLU A 245 -1.71 18.21 -13.71
C GLU A 245 -1.32 16.84 -14.28
N LYS A 246 -0.11 16.35 -13.96
CA LYS A 246 0.36 15.05 -14.44
C LYS A 246 -0.38 13.86 -13.83
N MET A 247 -0.82 13.98 -12.59
CA MET A 247 -1.69 12.98 -11.97
C MET A 247 -3.06 12.97 -12.65
N LEU A 248 -3.60 14.13 -13.01
CA LEU A 248 -4.88 14.24 -13.72
C LEU A 248 -4.83 13.60 -15.12
N GLU A 249 -3.74 13.77 -15.88
CA GLU A 249 -3.54 13.09 -17.18
C GLU A 249 -3.69 11.56 -17.05
N ARG A 250 -3.07 10.97 -16.01
CA ARG A 250 -3.12 9.53 -15.74
C ARG A 250 -4.49 9.08 -15.23
N ILE A 251 -5.12 9.89 -14.37
CA ILE A 251 -6.49 9.63 -13.90
C ILE A 251 -7.45 9.59 -15.08
N ASN A 252 -7.37 10.54 -16.01
CA ASN A 252 -8.23 10.53 -17.21
C ASN A 252 -8.10 9.23 -18.01
N HIS A 253 -6.88 8.71 -18.19
CA HIS A 253 -6.67 7.41 -18.80
C HIS A 253 -7.35 6.26 -18.01
N ILE A 254 -7.23 6.26 -16.69
CA ILE A 254 -7.92 5.30 -15.81
C ILE A 254 -9.45 5.43 -15.92
N LEU A 255 -9.98 6.65 -16.02
CA LEU A 255 -11.42 6.88 -16.21
C LEU A 255 -11.91 6.27 -17.54
N GLU A 256 -11.14 6.40 -18.62
CA GLU A 256 -11.44 5.71 -19.88
C GLU A 256 -11.40 4.18 -19.74
N LEU A 257 -10.36 3.64 -19.09
CA LEU A 257 -10.26 2.20 -18.83
C LEU A 257 -11.43 1.71 -17.99
N SER A 258 -11.82 2.46 -16.95
CA SER A 258 -12.95 2.13 -16.09
C SER A 258 -14.25 2.11 -16.87
N THR A 259 -14.47 3.06 -17.79
CA THR A 259 -15.65 3.13 -18.66
C THR A 259 -15.68 1.94 -19.62
N LYS A 260 -14.54 1.59 -20.24
CA LYS A 260 -14.39 0.42 -21.11
C LYS A 260 -14.60 -0.90 -20.37
N ALA A 261 -14.18 -0.98 -19.11
CA ALA A 261 -14.39 -2.13 -18.24
C ALA A 261 -15.87 -2.23 -17.86
N PHE A 262 -16.48 -1.14 -17.40
CA PHE A 262 -17.87 -1.08 -16.91
C PHE A 262 -18.90 -1.39 -18.00
N ASN A 263 -18.63 -1.02 -19.25
CA ASN A 263 -19.50 -1.31 -20.40
C ASN A 263 -19.38 -2.75 -20.93
N THR A 264 -18.61 -3.62 -20.27
CA THR A 264 -18.53 -5.03 -20.66
C THR A 264 -19.84 -5.75 -20.33
N SER A 265 -20.33 -6.58 -21.24
CA SER A 265 -21.55 -7.37 -21.04
C SER A 265 -21.36 -8.40 -19.93
N ASN A 266 -22.46 -8.79 -19.27
CA ASN A 266 -22.49 -9.89 -18.29
C ASN A 266 -21.51 -9.72 -17.10
N LEU A 267 -21.34 -8.49 -16.60
CA LEU A 267 -20.62 -8.23 -15.34
C LEU A 267 -21.52 -8.51 -14.14
N THR A 268 -20.98 -9.22 -13.15
CA THR A 268 -21.65 -9.42 -11.86
C THR A 268 -21.71 -8.11 -11.06
N PRO A 269 -22.62 -7.97 -10.07
CA PRO A 269 -22.65 -6.81 -9.18
C PRO A 269 -21.29 -6.55 -8.50
N HIS A 270 -20.64 -7.60 -8.02
CA HIS A 270 -19.30 -7.54 -7.42
C HIS A 270 -18.25 -6.99 -8.40
N GLN A 271 -18.21 -7.47 -9.65
CA GLN A 271 -17.27 -6.96 -10.65
C GLN A 271 -17.50 -5.47 -10.97
N LYS A 272 -18.78 -5.05 -11.03
CA LYS A 272 -19.12 -3.63 -11.22
C LYS A 272 -18.67 -2.80 -10.01
N ALA A 273 -18.87 -3.31 -8.79
CA ALA A 273 -18.42 -2.66 -7.56
C ALA A 273 -16.90 -2.51 -7.53
N GLN A 274 -16.13 -3.54 -7.92
CA GLN A 274 -14.67 -3.48 -8.03
C GLN A 274 -14.20 -2.42 -9.04
N ILE A 275 -14.82 -2.33 -10.22
CA ILE A 275 -14.48 -1.29 -11.21
C ILE A 275 -14.73 0.11 -10.63
N LEU A 276 -15.85 0.30 -9.93
CA LEU A 276 -16.18 1.58 -9.29
C LEU A 276 -15.23 1.89 -8.13
N LEU A 277 -14.83 0.89 -7.33
CA LEU A 277 -13.80 1.05 -6.31
C LEU A 277 -12.49 1.54 -6.92
N LEU A 278 -12.03 0.93 -8.01
CA LEU A 278 -10.79 1.33 -8.68
C LEU A 278 -10.88 2.73 -9.27
N LYS A 279 -12.03 3.07 -9.86
CA LYS A 279 -12.33 4.45 -10.30
C LYS A 279 -12.28 5.41 -9.11
N GLY A 280 -12.90 5.04 -7.99
CA GLY A 280 -12.93 5.82 -6.75
C GLY A 280 -11.52 6.06 -6.19
N LYS A 281 -10.69 5.01 -6.08
CA LYS A 281 -9.27 5.09 -5.67
C LYS A 281 -8.49 6.08 -6.51
N ALA A 282 -8.65 6.02 -7.84
CA ALA A 282 -7.97 6.93 -8.76
C ALA A 282 -8.40 8.39 -8.57
N LEU A 283 -9.70 8.64 -8.41
CA LEU A 283 -10.21 9.99 -8.16
C LEU A 283 -9.81 10.51 -6.77
N ASN A 284 -9.78 9.66 -5.76
CA ASN A 284 -9.39 10.02 -4.40
C ASN A 284 -7.92 10.47 -4.33
N ALA A 285 -7.06 9.89 -5.17
CA ALA A 285 -5.63 10.21 -5.24
C ALA A 285 -5.32 11.67 -5.57
N ILE A 286 -6.24 12.41 -6.21
CA ILE A 286 -6.06 13.82 -6.54
C ILE A 286 -6.84 14.77 -5.62
N THR A 287 -7.70 14.26 -4.73
CA THR A 287 -8.57 15.07 -3.86
C THR A 287 -7.79 16.02 -2.95
N ALA A 288 -6.56 15.68 -2.56
CA ALA A 288 -5.68 16.58 -1.81
C ALA A 288 -5.20 17.80 -2.61
N PHE A 289 -5.29 17.77 -3.94
CA PHE A 289 -4.82 18.83 -4.85
C PHE A 289 -5.96 19.59 -5.52
N THR A 290 -7.14 18.98 -5.69
CA THR A 290 -8.28 19.57 -6.42
C THR A 290 -9.48 19.81 -5.51
N GLN A 291 -10.19 20.93 -5.73
CA GLN A 291 -11.44 21.22 -5.02
C GLN A 291 -12.62 20.37 -5.52
N ASP A 292 -12.53 19.83 -6.75
CA ASP A 292 -13.56 18.94 -7.28
C ASP A 292 -13.40 17.52 -6.74
N SER A 293 -14.32 17.14 -5.86
CA SER A 293 -14.36 15.90 -5.09
C SER A 293 -15.71 15.19 -5.22
N SER A 294 -16.61 15.75 -6.02
CA SER A 294 -18.03 15.36 -6.10
C SER A 294 -18.22 13.93 -6.64
N ASP A 295 -17.38 13.54 -7.59
CA ASP A 295 -17.44 12.23 -8.23
C ASP A 295 -16.86 11.09 -7.38
N VAL A 296 -15.99 11.38 -6.40
CA VAL A 296 -15.38 10.36 -5.54
C VAL A 296 -16.45 9.70 -4.68
N LYS A 297 -17.19 10.51 -3.92
CA LYS A 297 -18.21 10.04 -2.99
C LYS A 297 -19.31 9.27 -3.72
N SER A 298 -19.88 9.84 -4.78
CA SER A 298 -20.96 9.20 -5.54
C SER A 298 -20.51 7.88 -6.19
N THR A 299 -19.26 7.80 -6.65
CA THR A 299 -18.68 6.58 -7.21
C THR A 299 -18.52 5.49 -6.13
N LEU A 300 -17.99 5.83 -4.96
CA LEU A 300 -17.78 4.89 -3.85
C LEU A 300 -19.11 4.44 -3.21
N GLU A 301 -20.08 5.34 -3.06
CA GLU A 301 -21.44 4.99 -2.61
C GLU A 301 -22.09 3.99 -3.56
N ARG A 302 -21.97 4.21 -4.87
CA ARG A 302 -22.48 3.27 -5.87
C ARG A 302 -21.75 1.93 -5.83
N ALA A 303 -20.44 1.91 -5.56
CA ALA A 303 -19.71 0.66 -5.35
C ALA A 303 -20.29 -0.12 -4.17
N LEU A 304 -20.51 0.55 -3.03
CA LEU A 304 -21.06 -0.05 -1.81
C LEU A 304 -22.54 -0.45 -1.92
N GLN A 305 -23.31 0.21 -2.80
CA GLN A 305 -24.69 -0.22 -3.12
C GLN A 305 -24.71 -1.54 -3.91
N LEU A 306 -23.72 -1.75 -4.79
CA LEU A 306 -23.60 -2.97 -5.57
C LEU A 306 -22.97 -4.12 -4.77
N ASP A 307 -22.05 -3.79 -3.87
CA ASP A 307 -21.39 -4.73 -2.97
C ASP A 307 -21.13 -4.09 -1.59
N PRO A 308 -22.03 -4.31 -0.62
CA PRO A 308 -21.88 -3.78 0.74
C PRO A 308 -20.73 -4.40 1.54
N GLU A 309 -20.19 -5.55 1.11
CA GLU A 309 -19.10 -6.29 1.77
C GLU A 309 -17.72 -5.90 1.23
N LEU A 310 -17.64 -4.84 0.42
CA LEU A 310 -16.38 -4.35 -0.13
C LEU A 310 -15.64 -3.46 0.89
N SER A 311 -14.90 -4.10 1.81
CA SER A 311 -14.13 -3.42 2.87
C SER A 311 -13.26 -2.28 2.34
N ASP A 312 -12.57 -2.51 1.23
CA ASP A 312 -11.71 -1.50 0.59
C ASP A 312 -12.49 -0.24 0.19
N ALA A 313 -13.74 -0.35 -0.26
CA ALA A 313 -14.54 0.82 -0.61
C ALA A 313 -14.94 1.65 0.63
N CYS A 314 -15.23 0.98 1.75
CA CYS A 314 -15.41 1.68 3.03
C CYS A 314 -14.11 2.33 3.51
N CYS A 315 -12.97 1.70 3.28
CA CYS A 315 -11.65 2.24 3.60
C CYS A 315 -11.36 3.53 2.81
N GLU A 316 -11.60 3.51 1.49
CA GLU A 316 -11.43 4.67 0.61
C GLU A 316 -12.41 5.80 0.94
N MET A 317 -13.66 5.47 1.30
CA MET A 317 -14.62 6.46 1.77
C MET A 317 -14.13 7.16 3.04
N GLY A 318 -13.58 6.40 3.99
CA GLY A 318 -13.00 6.96 5.21
C GLY A 318 -11.82 7.90 4.91
N GLU A 319 -10.94 7.54 3.98
CA GLU A 319 -9.84 8.43 3.55
C GLU A 319 -10.37 9.71 2.89
N PHE A 320 -11.39 9.59 2.03
CA PHE A 320 -12.05 10.74 1.42
C PHE A 320 -12.68 11.68 2.46
N GLU A 321 -13.44 11.14 3.41
CA GLU A 321 -14.08 11.90 4.50
C GLU A 321 -13.04 12.57 5.40
N TRP A 322 -11.93 11.89 5.66
CA TRP A 322 -10.81 12.45 6.42
C TRP A 322 -10.25 13.69 5.73
N MET A 323 -9.96 13.60 4.44
CA MET A 323 -9.35 14.70 3.69
C MET A 323 -10.30 15.89 3.48
N THR A 324 -11.60 15.64 3.32
CA THR A 324 -12.58 16.67 2.93
C THR A 324 -13.32 17.30 4.11
N VAL A 325 -13.60 16.53 5.16
CA VAL A 325 -14.38 16.97 6.32
C VAL A 325 -13.52 16.99 7.58
N GLY A 326 -12.73 15.94 7.80
CA GLY A 326 -11.82 15.82 8.93
C GLY A 326 -11.85 14.43 9.58
N PRO A 327 -10.98 14.19 10.59
CA PRO A 327 -10.76 12.87 11.15
C PRO A 327 -12.02 12.25 11.79
N GLU A 328 -12.85 13.04 12.45
CA GLU A 328 -14.07 12.52 13.11
C GLU A 328 -15.06 11.89 12.11
N ALA A 329 -15.15 12.44 10.89
CA ALA A 329 -16.06 11.94 9.85
C ALA A 329 -15.65 10.55 9.34
N ALA A 330 -14.34 10.31 9.23
CA ALA A 330 -13.77 9.07 8.68
C ALA A 330 -13.98 7.84 9.57
N LEU A 331 -14.18 8.04 10.89
CA LEU A 331 -14.19 6.96 11.88
C LEU A 331 -15.28 5.93 11.59
N ASN A 332 -16.47 6.38 11.17
CA ASN A 332 -17.60 5.48 10.91
C ASN A 332 -17.35 4.59 9.68
N SER A 333 -16.83 5.16 8.60
CA SER A 333 -16.48 4.42 7.39
C SER A 333 -15.37 3.39 7.65
N LEU A 334 -14.33 3.77 8.41
CA LEU A 334 -13.27 2.85 8.79
C LEU A 334 -13.73 1.78 9.80
N LYS A 335 -14.60 2.11 10.75
CA LYS A 335 -15.25 1.14 11.65
C LYS A 335 -16.05 0.12 10.85
N LYS A 336 -16.82 0.56 9.85
CA LYS A 336 -17.56 -0.32 8.95
C LYS A 336 -16.62 -1.23 8.16
N ALA A 337 -15.53 -0.70 7.61
CA ALA A 337 -14.52 -1.50 6.92
C ALA A 337 -13.93 -2.58 7.84
N LEU A 338 -13.62 -2.25 9.09
CA LEU A 338 -13.09 -3.19 10.08
C LEU A 338 -14.07 -4.31 10.42
N LYS A 339 -15.38 -4.02 10.46
CA LYS A 339 -16.43 -5.04 10.68
C LYS A 339 -16.49 -6.05 9.53
N ILE A 340 -16.29 -5.57 8.30
CA ILE A 340 -16.34 -6.40 7.09
C ILE A 340 -15.08 -7.29 7.02
N ASP A 341 -13.90 -6.69 7.17
CA ASP A 341 -12.62 -7.41 7.17
C ASP A 341 -11.70 -6.90 8.28
N SER A 342 -11.72 -7.61 9.40
CA SER A 342 -10.90 -7.30 10.59
C SER A 342 -9.39 -7.49 10.37
N GLN A 343 -8.99 -8.18 9.29
CA GLN A 343 -7.59 -8.43 8.96
C GLN A 343 -7.11 -7.57 7.80
N ASN A 344 -7.92 -6.65 7.28
CA ASN A 344 -7.49 -5.76 6.22
C ASN A 344 -6.38 -4.81 6.73
N PRO A 345 -5.11 -4.94 6.26
CA PRO A 345 -4.02 -4.14 6.78
C PRO A 345 -4.23 -2.65 6.53
N ASN A 346 -4.89 -2.29 5.42
CA ASN A 346 -5.17 -0.91 5.03
C ASN A 346 -6.14 -0.20 5.97
N VAL A 347 -7.12 -0.93 6.49
CA VAL A 347 -8.07 -0.44 7.49
C VAL A 347 -7.38 -0.29 8.84
N LEU A 348 -6.62 -1.32 9.24
CA LEU A 348 -5.96 -1.37 10.54
C LEU A 348 -4.96 -0.21 10.75
N TRP A 349 -4.07 0.05 9.78
CA TRP A 349 -3.10 1.13 9.94
C TRP A 349 -3.76 2.52 9.86
N ARG A 350 -4.80 2.71 9.03
CA ARG A 350 -5.54 3.98 8.95
C ARG A 350 -6.32 4.27 10.22
N LEU A 351 -7.00 3.28 10.80
CA LEU A 351 -7.64 3.41 12.11
C LEU A 351 -6.61 3.74 13.19
N SER A 352 -5.48 3.01 13.21
CA SER A 352 -4.40 3.31 14.15
C SER A 352 -3.96 4.78 14.07
N MET A 353 -3.74 5.30 12.86
CA MET A 353 -3.38 6.70 12.62
C MET A 353 -4.49 7.66 13.08
N LEU A 354 -5.73 7.37 12.70
CA LEU A 354 -6.89 8.21 13.00
C LEU A 354 -7.10 8.38 14.49
N LEU A 355 -7.06 7.29 15.26
CA LEU A 355 -7.32 7.31 16.71
C LEU A 355 -6.31 8.17 17.48
N ARG A 356 -5.09 8.36 16.97
CA ARG A 356 -4.10 9.25 17.60
C ARG A 356 -4.33 10.72 17.32
N GLN A 357 -5.08 11.05 16.27
CA GLN A 357 -5.40 12.42 15.88
C GLN A 357 -6.72 12.92 16.47
N LEU A 358 -7.61 12.00 16.89
CA LEU A 358 -8.89 12.36 17.48
C LEU A 358 -8.71 12.96 18.89
N PRO A 359 -9.42 14.04 19.22
CA PRO A 359 -9.44 14.58 20.58
C PRO A 359 -9.92 13.53 21.59
N LYS A 360 -9.33 13.52 22.79
CA LYS A 360 -9.70 12.58 23.87
C LYS A 360 -11.19 12.67 24.26
N ASP A 361 -11.78 13.85 24.11
CA ASP A 361 -13.17 14.12 24.43
C ASP A 361 -14.14 13.91 23.25
N CYS A 362 -13.65 13.45 22.10
CA CYS A 362 -14.48 13.17 20.93
C CYS A 362 -15.54 12.08 21.26
N PRO A 363 -16.84 12.38 21.11
CA PRO A 363 -17.90 11.41 21.40
C PRO A 363 -17.78 10.13 20.57
N SER A 364 -17.49 10.26 19.28
CA SER A 364 -17.33 9.13 18.35
C SER A 364 -16.15 8.23 18.73
N LEU A 365 -15.07 8.81 19.25
CA LEU A 365 -13.94 8.04 19.79
C LEU A 365 -14.35 7.25 21.03
N ARG A 366 -15.04 7.88 21.98
CA ARG A 366 -15.51 7.21 23.21
C ARG A 366 -16.47 6.07 22.88
N GLU A 367 -17.38 6.27 21.93
CA GLU A 367 -18.27 5.22 21.44
C GLU A 367 -17.50 4.07 20.75
N PHE A 368 -16.49 4.38 19.94
CA PHE A 368 -15.66 3.35 19.32
C PHE A 368 -14.93 2.50 20.37
N LEU A 369 -14.33 3.15 21.38
CA LEU A 369 -13.58 2.47 22.43
C LEU A 369 -14.48 1.66 23.40
N SER A 370 -15.73 2.09 23.61
CA SER A 370 -16.68 1.34 24.46
C SER A 370 -17.16 0.04 23.81
N ASN A 371 -17.16 -0.04 22.48
CA ASN A 371 -17.57 -1.22 21.69
C ASN A 371 -16.50 -2.34 21.64
N SER A 372 -15.66 -2.44 22.66
CA SER A 372 -14.60 -3.43 22.80
C SER A 372 -15.04 -4.90 22.71
N SER A 373 -16.30 -5.22 23.04
CA SER A 373 -16.88 -6.56 22.85
C SER A 373 -16.92 -7.00 21.39
N GLU A 374 -17.01 -6.04 20.46
CA GLU A 374 -17.02 -6.31 19.02
C GLU A 374 -15.62 -6.65 18.49
N PHE A 375 -14.57 -6.12 19.12
CA PHE A 375 -13.17 -6.31 18.71
C PHE A 375 -12.21 -6.49 19.90
N PRO A 376 -12.33 -7.58 20.68
CA PRO A 376 -11.61 -7.73 21.95
C PRO A 376 -10.08 -7.76 21.80
N ASP A 377 -9.57 -8.30 20.69
CA ASP A 377 -8.14 -8.39 20.41
C ASP A 377 -7.53 -7.07 19.92
N LEU A 378 -8.36 -6.14 19.43
CA LEU A 378 -7.91 -4.90 18.80
C LEU A 378 -8.16 -3.68 19.70
N ILE A 379 -9.27 -3.65 20.44
CA ILE A 379 -9.64 -2.53 21.31
C ILE A 379 -9.13 -2.79 22.72
N TYR A 380 -8.34 -1.86 23.24
CA TYR A 380 -7.84 -1.91 24.61
C TYR A 380 -8.88 -1.32 25.57
N GLN A 381 -9.37 -2.12 26.52
CA GLN A 381 -10.24 -1.64 27.58
C GLN A 381 -9.41 -1.12 28.75
N SER A 382 -9.57 0.16 29.09
CA SER A 382 -9.10 0.76 30.34
C SER A 382 -9.84 2.09 30.56
N ASP A 383 -10.10 2.42 31.82
CA ASP A 383 -10.63 3.73 32.24
C ASP A 383 -9.56 4.85 32.18
N ASP A 384 -8.36 4.51 31.74
CA ASP A 384 -7.22 5.42 31.69
C ASP A 384 -7.21 6.31 30.43
N VAL A 385 -6.59 7.47 30.58
CA VAL A 385 -6.51 8.61 29.66
C VAL A 385 -5.81 8.27 28.34
N ASP A 386 -5.29 7.05 28.17
CA ASP A 386 -4.51 6.56 27.04
C ASP A 386 -5.10 5.33 26.32
N ALA A 387 -6.38 4.98 26.55
CA ALA A 387 -7.05 3.87 25.86
C ALA A 387 -7.01 3.97 24.31
N ALA A 388 -7.09 5.19 23.77
CA ALA A 388 -6.95 5.44 22.33
C ALA A 388 -5.53 5.13 21.82
N VAL A 389 -4.50 5.48 22.58
CA VAL A 389 -3.09 5.20 22.23
C VAL A 389 -2.81 3.71 22.30
N ALA A 390 -3.30 3.02 23.33
CA ALA A 390 -3.17 1.57 23.46
C ALA A 390 -3.90 0.82 22.34
N THR A 391 -5.12 1.23 21.99
CA THR A 391 -5.89 0.68 20.86
C THR A 391 -5.19 0.96 19.53
N SER A 392 -4.69 2.18 19.33
CA SER A 392 -3.88 2.53 18.15
C SER A 392 -2.66 1.62 17.99
N LEU A 393 -1.95 1.33 19.09
CA LEU A 393 -0.80 0.44 19.08
C LEU A 393 -1.17 -1.01 18.73
N ARG A 394 -2.28 -1.53 19.28
CA ARG A 394 -2.80 -2.86 18.92
C ARG A 394 -3.15 -2.97 17.44
N LEU A 395 -3.84 -1.96 16.91
CA LEU A 395 -4.19 -1.88 15.49
C LEU A 395 -2.96 -1.81 14.59
N ALA A 396 -1.94 -1.02 14.94
CA ALA A 396 -0.70 -0.94 14.17
C ALA A 396 0.05 -2.28 14.16
N HIS A 397 0.11 -2.98 15.31
CA HIS A 397 0.68 -4.31 15.38
C HIS A 397 -0.11 -5.31 14.52
N ALA A 398 -1.44 -5.26 14.56
CA ALA A 398 -2.29 -6.09 13.72
C ALA A 398 -2.06 -5.81 12.24
N ALA A 399 -1.92 -4.55 11.83
CA ALA A 399 -1.65 -4.16 10.44
C ALA A 399 -0.34 -4.77 9.92
N VAL A 400 0.74 -4.72 10.70
CA VAL A 400 2.04 -5.31 10.32
C VAL A 400 1.94 -6.84 10.19
N ARG A 401 1.23 -7.50 11.11
CA ARG A 401 1.02 -8.97 11.06
C ARG A 401 0.20 -9.36 9.84
N ALA A 402 -0.92 -8.68 9.60
CA ALA A 402 -1.82 -8.96 8.48
C ALA A 402 -1.14 -8.73 7.13
N ALA A 403 -0.34 -7.68 7.01
CA ALA A 403 0.44 -7.40 5.81
C ALA A 403 1.62 -8.37 5.60
N LYS A 404 1.90 -9.31 6.53
CA LYS A 404 3.07 -10.22 6.47
C LYS A 404 4.38 -9.47 6.15
N ALA A 405 4.52 -8.26 6.69
CA ALA A 405 5.62 -7.35 6.42
C ALA A 405 5.86 -7.00 4.92
N SER A 406 4.82 -6.93 4.08
CA SER A 406 4.94 -6.43 2.70
C SER A 406 4.50 -4.97 2.53
N LEU A 407 3.98 -4.33 3.58
CA LEU A 407 3.42 -2.97 3.54
C LEU A 407 4.21 -1.99 4.42
N GLY A 408 4.97 -1.09 3.79
CA GLY A 408 5.80 -0.10 4.49
C GLY A 408 4.99 0.85 5.39
N ARG A 409 3.81 1.30 4.93
CA ARG A 409 2.89 2.15 5.71
C ARG A 409 2.48 1.56 7.06
N ALA A 410 2.36 0.23 7.15
CA ALA A 410 2.05 -0.43 8.42
C ALA A 410 3.21 -0.31 9.42
N TRP A 411 4.46 -0.44 8.95
CA TRP A 411 5.65 -0.24 9.77
C TRP A 411 5.84 1.21 10.19
N GLU A 412 5.60 2.16 9.29
CA GLU A 412 5.58 3.59 9.59
C GLU A 412 4.56 3.89 10.69
N CYS A 413 3.32 3.42 10.52
CA CYS A 413 2.25 3.65 11.49
C CYS A 413 2.56 3.00 12.85
N LEU A 414 3.21 1.81 12.87
CA LEU A 414 3.69 1.18 14.10
C LEU A 414 4.78 2.01 14.78
N GLY A 415 5.73 2.58 14.03
CA GLY A 415 6.73 3.50 14.57
C GLY A 415 6.10 4.72 15.22
N ASN A 416 5.13 5.34 14.54
CA ASN A 416 4.37 6.47 15.07
C ASN A 416 3.60 6.08 16.35
N ALA A 417 2.89 4.95 16.34
CA ALA A 417 2.11 4.47 17.50
C ALA A 417 2.99 4.18 18.73
N LEU A 418 4.13 3.51 18.53
CA LEU A 418 5.09 3.22 19.60
C LEU A 418 5.73 4.51 20.13
N PHE A 419 6.03 5.47 19.25
CA PHE A 419 6.56 6.76 19.68
C PHE A 419 5.53 7.52 20.52
N THR A 420 4.27 7.62 20.07
CA THR A 420 3.19 8.23 20.86
C THR A 420 3.04 7.56 22.23
N ALA A 421 3.03 6.22 22.28
CA ALA A 421 2.95 5.48 23.53
C ALA A 421 4.14 5.76 24.46
N SER A 422 5.34 5.95 23.92
CA SER A 422 6.54 6.26 24.73
C SER A 422 6.48 7.62 25.43
N LEU A 423 5.67 8.56 24.95
CA LEU A 423 5.53 9.88 25.57
C LEU A 423 4.82 9.81 26.94
N GLY A 424 3.93 8.83 27.12
CA GLY A 424 3.24 8.54 28.40
C GLY A 424 3.92 7.46 29.25
N ASP A 425 4.89 6.73 28.69
CA ASP A 425 5.55 5.60 29.37
C ASP A 425 6.61 6.07 30.37
N SER A 426 6.34 5.92 31.67
CA SER A 426 7.31 6.21 32.74
C SER A 426 8.33 5.08 32.98
N SER A 427 8.21 3.96 32.26
CA SER A 427 8.83 2.66 32.59
C SER A 427 10.19 2.39 31.92
N GLY A 428 10.83 3.37 31.29
CA GLY A 428 12.26 3.26 30.92
C GLY A 428 12.59 2.89 29.47
N GLY A 429 12.00 3.56 28.48
CA GLY A 429 12.58 3.65 27.13
C GLY A 429 12.45 2.42 26.20
N CYS A 430 11.83 1.33 26.65
CA CYS A 430 11.61 0.15 25.81
C CYS A 430 10.77 0.49 24.56
N MET A 431 9.68 1.26 24.71
CA MET A 431 8.79 1.61 23.60
C MET A 431 9.49 2.46 22.52
N ILE A 432 10.32 3.42 22.91
CA ILE A 432 11.02 4.27 21.93
C ILE A 432 12.05 3.48 21.12
N SER A 433 12.77 2.53 21.73
CA SER A 433 13.69 1.64 21.00
C SER A 433 12.96 0.82 19.93
N ARG A 434 11.76 0.32 20.25
CA ARG A 434 10.89 -0.40 19.31
C ARG A 434 10.34 0.51 18.22
N ALA A 435 10.02 1.77 18.53
CA ALA A 435 9.59 2.76 17.55
C ALA A 435 10.68 3.00 16.49
N LEU A 436 11.93 3.21 16.92
CA LEU A 436 13.07 3.39 16.02
C LEU A 436 13.34 2.15 15.16
N ALA A 437 13.18 0.94 15.72
CA ALA A 437 13.26 -0.30 14.95
C ALA A 437 12.15 -0.40 13.88
N ALA A 438 10.91 -0.03 14.23
CA ALA A 438 9.80 0.00 13.28
C ALA A 438 10.03 1.03 12.15
N PHE A 439 10.52 2.23 12.47
CA PHE A 439 10.93 3.21 11.45
C PHE A 439 12.07 2.72 10.56
N THR A 440 13.03 1.99 11.12
CA THR A 440 14.12 1.37 10.35
C THR A 440 13.59 0.34 9.37
N GLN A 441 12.58 -0.45 9.76
CA GLN A 441 11.92 -1.39 8.87
C GLN A 441 11.09 -0.67 7.80
N ALA A 442 10.38 0.40 8.16
CA ALA A 442 9.62 1.23 7.22
C ALA A 442 10.53 1.91 6.18
N ALA A 443 11.76 2.27 6.56
CA ALA A 443 12.73 2.90 5.66
C ALA A 443 13.20 1.99 4.50
N LYS A 444 12.88 0.69 4.53
CA LYS A 444 13.20 -0.25 3.43
C LYS A 444 12.28 -0.10 2.22
N TYR A 445 11.18 0.65 2.36
CA TYR A 445 10.15 0.78 1.34
C TYR A 445 10.26 2.14 0.64
N PRO A 446 10.48 2.18 -0.69
CA PRO A 446 10.64 3.43 -1.45
C PRO A 446 9.46 4.39 -1.32
N ASP A 447 8.24 3.89 -1.28
CA ASP A 447 7.00 4.65 -1.10
C ASP A 447 6.92 5.34 0.26
N VAL A 448 7.58 4.80 1.29
CA VAL A 448 7.65 5.42 2.63
C VAL A 448 8.74 6.48 2.70
N VAL A 449 9.95 6.18 2.25
CA VAL A 449 11.07 7.13 2.33
C VAL A 449 10.93 8.33 1.38
N SER A 450 10.03 8.22 0.40
CA SER A 450 9.67 9.33 -0.50
C SER A 450 8.69 10.33 0.15
N GLN A 451 8.30 10.10 1.41
CA GLN A 451 7.25 10.88 2.08
C GLN A 451 7.84 11.81 3.13
N PRO A 452 7.49 13.10 3.13
CA PRO A 452 8.08 14.07 4.05
C PRO A 452 7.71 13.81 5.51
N HIS A 453 6.46 13.39 5.79
CA HIS A 453 5.98 13.16 7.14
C HIS A 453 6.66 11.97 7.84
N PHE A 454 7.03 10.93 7.09
CA PHE A 454 7.81 9.81 7.60
C PHE A 454 9.12 10.29 8.25
N HIS A 455 9.90 11.10 7.52
CA HIS A 455 11.17 11.62 8.00
C HIS A 455 10.99 12.60 9.15
N PHE A 456 9.95 13.42 9.12
CA PHE A 456 9.64 14.36 10.20
C PHE A 456 9.32 13.65 11.52
N ASN A 457 8.47 12.61 11.49
CA ASN A 457 8.11 11.84 12.67
C ASN A 457 9.30 11.03 13.20
N ARG A 458 10.06 10.38 12.30
CA ARG A 458 11.30 9.66 12.65
C ARG A 458 12.30 10.61 13.33
N ALA A 459 12.45 11.84 12.83
CA ALA A 459 13.31 12.85 13.44
C ALA A 459 12.88 13.23 14.86
N GLY A 460 11.57 13.33 15.11
CA GLY A 460 11.02 13.55 16.46
C GLY A 460 11.43 12.45 17.44
N ALA A 461 11.30 11.19 17.03
CA ALA A 461 11.71 10.04 17.84
C ALA A 461 13.23 10.02 18.10
N LEU A 462 14.04 10.37 17.09
CA LEU A 462 15.50 10.45 17.22
C LEU A 462 15.94 11.60 18.14
N ASN A 463 15.30 12.76 18.06
CA ASN A 463 15.56 13.89 18.96
C ASN A 463 15.21 13.55 20.42
N TYR A 464 14.16 12.76 20.63
CA TYR A 464 13.74 12.31 21.95
C TYR A 464 14.77 11.41 22.64
N VAL A 465 15.58 10.65 21.88
CA VAL A 465 16.67 9.81 22.39
C VAL A 465 18.06 10.46 22.25
N ASP A 466 18.11 11.78 22.10
CA ASP A 466 19.35 12.57 21.97
C ASP A 466 20.20 12.22 20.72
N ASN A 467 19.65 11.50 19.74
CA ASN A 467 20.33 11.25 18.45
C ASN A 467 20.12 12.44 17.50
N PHE A 468 20.75 13.57 17.85
CA PHE A 468 20.58 14.84 17.14
C PHE A 468 21.05 14.79 15.69
N TYR A 469 22.09 14.02 15.39
CA TYR A 469 22.63 13.91 14.04
C TYR A 469 21.62 13.31 13.06
N GLU A 470 21.07 12.14 13.41
CA GLU A 470 20.05 11.46 12.60
C GLU A 470 18.73 12.26 12.58
N ALA A 471 18.40 12.96 13.67
CA ALA A 471 17.22 13.83 13.72
C ALA A 471 17.33 15.00 12.74
N LEU A 472 18.46 15.72 12.74
CA LEU A 472 18.73 16.81 11.80
C LEU A 472 18.76 16.31 10.35
N SER A 473 19.39 15.15 10.12
CA SER A 473 19.42 14.50 8.80
C SER A 473 18.01 14.15 8.30
N SER A 474 17.16 13.63 9.18
CA SER A 474 15.77 13.28 8.84
C SER A 474 14.91 14.53 8.62
N TRP A 475 15.02 15.57 9.44
CA TRP A 475 14.33 16.85 9.18
C TRP A 475 14.79 17.53 7.89
N LEU A 476 16.08 17.41 7.52
CA LEU A 476 16.58 17.88 6.24
C LEU A 476 15.90 17.15 5.07
N ARG A 477 15.81 15.81 5.12
CA ARG A 477 15.11 15.00 4.11
C ARG A 477 13.64 15.40 3.99
N ALA A 478 12.94 15.58 5.11
CA ALA A 478 11.57 16.06 5.13
C ALA A 478 11.42 17.44 4.48
N ALA A 479 12.32 18.38 4.79
CA ALA A 479 12.32 19.72 4.21
C ALA A 479 12.68 19.74 2.71
N LEU A 480 13.47 18.77 2.24
CA LEU A 480 13.80 18.64 0.82
C LEU A 480 12.66 17.99 0.03
N LEU A 481 11.90 17.07 0.63
CA LEU A 481 10.74 16.42 0.01
C LEU A 481 9.52 17.34 -0.09
N ASP A 482 9.32 18.20 0.91
CA ASP A 482 8.28 19.23 0.89
C ASP A 482 8.85 20.59 1.36
N PRO A 483 9.38 21.40 0.43
CA PRO A 483 9.92 22.72 0.76
C PRO A 483 8.87 23.74 1.22
N ALA A 484 7.58 23.51 0.92
CA ALA A 484 6.50 24.39 1.33
C ALA A 484 6.08 24.16 2.78
N TRP A 485 6.31 22.95 3.30
CA TRP A 485 6.05 22.61 4.71
C TRP A 485 7.13 23.19 5.65
N PRO A 486 6.81 24.18 6.50
CA PRO A 486 7.83 24.87 7.28
C PRO A 486 8.30 24.08 8.52
N ALA A 487 7.49 23.13 9.02
CA ALA A 487 7.73 22.49 10.31
C ALA A 487 9.08 21.75 10.42
N PRO A 488 9.53 20.95 9.42
CA PRO A 488 10.82 20.29 9.49
C PRO A 488 11.99 21.27 9.59
N ARG A 489 11.96 22.34 8.80
CA ARG A 489 13.00 23.39 8.81
C ARG A 489 13.01 24.15 10.14
N ILE A 490 11.84 24.49 10.68
CA ILE A 490 11.73 25.14 11.99
C ILE A 490 12.28 24.24 13.10
N ALA A 491 11.92 22.96 13.10
CA ALA A 491 12.41 21.99 14.09
C ALA A 491 13.94 21.82 14.02
N ALA A 492 14.50 21.66 12.82
CA ALA A 492 15.94 21.57 12.61
C ALA A 492 16.68 22.84 13.08
N MET A 493 16.19 24.03 12.70
CA MET A 493 16.80 25.30 13.13
C MET A 493 16.70 25.51 14.65
N ARG A 494 15.57 25.15 15.27
CA ARG A 494 15.38 25.21 16.73
C ARG A 494 16.41 24.33 17.43
N CYS A 495 16.54 23.07 16.98
CA CYS A 495 17.48 22.12 17.53
C CYS A 495 18.93 22.59 17.37
N LEU A 496 19.34 22.98 16.16
CA LEU A 496 20.71 23.43 15.89
C LEU A 496 21.10 24.66 16.72
N LYS A 497 20.23 25.68 16.80
CA LYS A 497 20.48 26.87 17.62
C LYS A 497 20.60 26.53 19.10
N ALA A 498 19.76 25.63 19.60
CA ALA A 498 19.81 25.19 20.98
C ALA A 498 21.15 24.45 21.27
N LEU A 499 21.54 23.51 20.42
CA LEU A 499 22.81 22.78 20.55
C LEU A 499 24.04 23.70 20.48
N GLN A 500 24.06 24.65 19.54
CA GLN A 500 25.12 25.66 19.45
C GLN A 500 25.22 26.49 20.73
N LYS A 501 24.08 26.91 21.30
CA LYS A 501 24.06 27.66 22.55
C LYS A 501 24.50 26.81 23.75
N MET A 502 24.09 25.55 23.82
CA MET A 502 24.54 24.60 24.85
C MET A 502 26.06 24.42 24.77
N HIS A 503 26.58 24.12 23.58
CA HIS A 503 28.01 23.93 23.34
C HIS A 503 28.82 25.18 23.69
N THR A 504 28.39 26.35 23.21
CA THR A 504 29.05 27.63 23.52
C THR A 504 29.07 27.87 25.02
N THR A 505 27.94 27.64 25.71
CA THR A 505 27.83 27.85 27.17
C THR A 505 28.77 26.94 27.96
N ILE A 506 28.90 25.67 27.57
CA ILE A 506 29.83 24.72 28.24
C ILE A 506 31.29 25.09 27.96
N CYS A 507 31.64 25.45 26.72
CA CYS A 507 33.03 25.70 26.33
C CYS A 507 33.53 27.08 26.75
N THR A 508 32.64 28.01 27.11
CA THR A 508 33.01 29.37 27.54
C THR A 508 33.64 29.31 28.94
N PRO A 509 34.90 29.74 29.12
CA PRO A 509 35.53 29.76 30.44
C PRO A 509 34.76 30.64 31.41
N LEU A 510 34.58 30.20 32.66
CA LEU A 510 33.80 30.92 33.67
C LEU A 510 34.26 32.37 33.84
N GLN A 511 35.57 32.65 33.71
CA GLN A 511 36.15 33.99 33.83
C GLN A 511 35.62 34.97 32.78
N SER A 512 35.25 34.47 31.60
CA SER A 512 34.72 35.26 30.47
C SER A 512 33.21 35.51 30.57
N THR A 513 32.53 34.86 31.52
CA THR A 513 31.10 35.10 31.79
C THR A 513 30.87 36.36 32.62
N ASP A 514 29.64 36.86 32.61
CA ASP A 514 29.27 38.06 33.35
C ASP A 514 29.47 37.88 34.87
N LYS A 515 29.63 39.00 35.58
CA LYS A 515 29.93 38.99 37.02
C LYS A 515 28.82 38.35 37.86
N ILE A 516 27.57 38.41 37.42
CA ILE A 516 26.41 37.87 38.15
C ILE A 516 26.43 36.34 38.07
N THR A 517 26.59 35.79 36.86
CA THR A 517 26.71 34.34 36.63
C THR A 517 27.88 33.77 37.41
N ARG A 518 29.06 34.43 37.37
CA ARG A 518 30.22 34.01 38.18
C ARG A 518 29.92 33.93 39.67
N LYS A 519 29.31 34.98 40.24
CA LYS A 519 28.94 34.98 41.67
C LYS A 519 27.95 33.87 42.01
N ARG A 520 26.96 33.63 41.15
CA ARG A 520 25.98 32.55 41.32
C ARG A 520 26.65 31.17 41.30
N VAL A 521 27.51 30.92 40.32
CA VAL A 521 28.25 29.65 40.22
C VAL A 521 29.13 29.43 41.46
N MET A 522 29.89 30.44 41.90
CA MET A 522 30.72 30.33 43.11
C MET A 522 29.89 30.05 44.37
N ALA A 523 28.70 30.66 44.50
CA ALA A 523 27.78 30.39 45.61
C ALA A 523 27.23 28.94 45.57
N LEU A 524 26.90 28.44 44.38
CA LEU A 524 26.46 27.05 44.20
C LEU A 524 27.59 26.07 44.57
N ILE A 525 28.80 26.27 44.04
CA ILE A 525 29.97 25.43 44.35
C ILE A 525 30.25 25.42 45.86
N SER A 526 30.24 26.59 46.51
CA SER A 526 30.45 26.70 47.96
C SER A 526 29.37 25.95 48.76
N THR A 527 28.12 25.93 48.28
CA THR A 527 27.00 25.25 48.93
C THR A 527 27.13 23.72 48.79
N LEU A 528 27.50 23.26 47.59
CA LEU A 528 27.70 21.84 47.30
C LEU A 528 28.93 21.26 48.03
N SER A 529 29.98 22.06 48.22
CA SER A 529 31.22 21.62 48.89
C SER A 529 31.11 21.56 50.43
N ALA A 530 30.02 22.05 51.02
CA ALA A 530 29.88 22.17 52.47
C ALA A 530 29.63 20.80 53.17
N PRO A 531 30.37 20.46 54.25
CA PRO A 531 30.29 19.12 54.89
C PRO A 531 28.90 18.76 55.46
N LYS A 532 28.15 19.77 55.93
CA LYS A 532 26.81 19.59 56.58
C LYS A 532 25.66 19.46 55.57
N SER A 533 25.94 19.45 54.27
CA SER A 533 24.94 19.52 53.22
C SER A 533 24.64 18.18 52.53
N LYS A 534 25.54 17.20 52.68
CA LYS A 534 25.48 15.89 52.00
C LYS A 534 24.21 15.08 52.26
N ASN A 535 23.81 14.93 53.53
CA ASN A 535 22.58 14.19 53.87
C ASN A 535 21.31 14.91 53.39
N ARG A 536 21.36 16.24 53.23
CA ARG A 536 20.19 17.03 52.81
C ARG A 536 19.97 16.96 51.31
N TYR A 537 21.02 16.99 50.50
CA TYR A 537 20.90 17.06 49.04
C TYR A 537 20.78 15.71 48.34
N LEU A 538 21.36 14.64 48.90
CA LEU A 538 21.28 13.30 48.30
C LEU A 538 19.96 12.58 48.63
N GLY A 539 19.23 13.02 49.66
CA GLY A 539 17.90 12.49 49.98
C GLY A 539 17.89 10.95 50.12
N PRO A 540 17.04 10.22 49.39
CA PRO A 540 16.97 8.75 49.46
C PRO A 540 18.18 8.04 48.83
N TYR A 541 19.06 8.77 48.11
CA TYR A 541 20.18 8.21 47.35
C TYR A 541 21.50 8.18 48.13
N GLN A 542 21.47 8.37 49.45
CA GLN A 542 22.66 8.38 50.32
C GLN A 542 23.45 7.07 50.33
N THR A 543 22.83 5.96 49.94
CA THR A 543 23.47 4.64 49.84
C THR A 543 24.29 4.46 48.56
N LEU A 544 24.13 5.36 47.58
CA LEU A 544 24.89 5.33 46.32
C LEU A 544 26.24 6.04 46.48
N ARG A 545 27.21 5.65 45.64
CA ARG A 545 28.53 6.28 45.64
C ARG A 545 28.45 7.67 45.00
N GLU A 546 28.74 8.71 45.77
CA GLU A 546 28.87 10.07 45.24
C GLU A 546 30.05 10.17 44.26
N CYS A 547 29.84 10.75 43.08
CA CYS A 547 30.89 11.07 42.12
C CYS A 547 30.68 12.45 41.50
N SER A 548 31.74 13.03 40.95
CA SER A 548 31.68 14.28 40.18
C SER A 548 31.29 14.03 38.72
N PHE A 549 31.03 15.10 37.96
CA PHE A 549 30.57 14.96 36.58
C PHE A 549 31.64 14.42 35.61
N ASP A 550 32.94 14.67 35.85
CA ASP A 550 34.06 14.10 35.08
C ASP A 550 34.30 12.60 35.33
N GLU A 551 33.76 12.05 36.41
CA GLU A 551 33.87 10.63 36.75
C GLU A 551 32.76 9.79 36.09
N LEU A 552 31.79 10.43 35.44
CA LEU A 552 30.71 9.76 34.72
C LEU A 552 31.20 9.16 33.40
N SER A 553 30.69 7.97 33.10
CA SER A 553 30.89 7.30 31.81
C SER A 553 29.70 7.52 30.88
N ALA A 554 29.92 7.39 29.57
CA ALA A 554 28.82 7.44 28.59
C ALA A 554 27.83 6.30 28.85
N GLY A 555 26.52 6.62 28.86
CA GLY A 555 25.46 5.66 29.11
C GLY A 555 24.95 5.66 30.56
N SER A 556 24.38 4.54 30.98
CA SER A 556 23.78 4.40 32.32
C SER A 556 24.85 4.17 33.38
N ASN A 557 24.93 5.07 34.38
CA ASN A 557 25.90 4.99 35.46
C ASN A 557 25.23 4.39 36.71
N GLN A 558 25.37 3.08 36.90
CA GLN A 558 24.73 2.34 38.00
C GLN A 558 25.50 2.47 39.32
N GLY A 559 24.79 2.49 40.44
CA GLY A 559 25.39 2.52 41.78
C GLY A 559 26.03 3.85 42.20
N VAL A 560 25.88 4.90 41.38
CA VAL A 560 26.45 6.23 41.65
C VAL A 560 25.39 7.31 41.69
N VAL A 561 25.72 8.42 42.34
CA VAL A 561 24.89 9.63 42.40
C VAL A 561 25.75 10.87 42.21
N CYS A 562 25.26 11.86 41.47
CA CYS A 562 25.90 13.16 41.35
C CYS A 562 24.98 14.25 41.90
N CYS A 563 25.57 15.31 42.44
CA CYS A 563 24.83 16.49 42.89
C CYS A 563 25.29 17.72 42.12
N GLY A 564 24.32 18.50 41.60
CA GLY A 564 24.59 19.69 40.81
C GLY A 564 23.67 20.85 41.17
N GLY A 565 24.21 22.06 41.13
CA GLY A 565 23.45 23.30 41.28
C GLY A 565 22.95 23.80 39.94
N VAL A 566 21.68 24.21 39.87
CA VAL A 566 21.09 24.76 38.64
C VAL A 566 21.56 26.19 38.41
N VAL A 567 22.35 26.37 37.35
CA VAL A 567 22.98 27.65 36.98
C VAL A 567 22.01 28.48 36.15
N ALA A 568 21.43 27.90 35.11
CA ALA A 568 20.49 28.58 34.21
C ALA A 568 19.63 27.58 33.45
N SER A 569 18.49 28.05 32.92
CA SER A 569 17.76 27.34 31.88
C SER A 569 18.45 27.54 30.54
N LEU A 570 18.50 26.50 29.71
CA LEU A 570 19.05 26.53 28.36
C LEU A 570 17.91 26.56 27.34
N PRO A 571 18.16 27.01 26.09
CA PRO A 571 17.13 27.02 25.06
C PRO A 571 16.51 25.64 24.83
N SER A 572 15.21 25.60 24.60
CA SER A 572 14.50 24.38 24.19
C SER A 572 14.89 24.00 22.76
N ASP A 573 15.29 22.75 22.56
CA ASP A 573 15.51 22.17 21.24
C ASP A 573 14.24 21.47 20.71
N SER A 574 13.36 21.04 21.61
CA SER A 574 12.00 20.58 21.31
C SER A 574 11.01 20.93 22.44
N GLU A 575 9.75 20.54 22.29
CA GLU A 575 8.72 20.83 23.30
C GLU A 575 8.72 19.87 24.49
N LEU A 576 9.37 18.72 24.35
CA LEU A 576 9.31 17.59 25.30
C LEU A 576 10.26 17.72 26.50
N PRO A 577 11.52 18.17 26.34
CA PRO A 577 12.46 18.28 27.45
C PRO A 577 12.63 19.71 27.97
N LEU A 578 12.95 19.80 29.26
CA LEU A 578 13.56 20.97 29.86
C LEU A 578 15.08 20.80 29.83
N ASN A 579 15.78 21.78 29.26
CA ASN A 579 17.24 21.80 29.21
C ASN A 579 17.79 22.75 30.28
N LEU A 580 18.66 22.24 31.15
CA LEU A 580 19.27 23.00 32.24
C LEU A 580 20.79 22.95 32.14
N LEU A 581 21.45 24.05 32.51
CA LEU A 581 22.87 24.07 32.80
C LEU A 581 23.07 23.82 34.30
N ILE A 582 23.83 22.78 34.64
CA ILE A 582 24.16 22.45 36.03
C ILE A 582 25.67 22.43 36.25
N VAL A 583 26.08 22.73 37.48
CA VAL A 583 27.49 22.72 37.91
C VAL A 583 27.66 21.86 39.17
N ASP A 584 28.69 21.03 39.23
CA ASP A 584 29.01 20.23 40.42
C ASP A 584 29.93 20.98 41.41
N ALA A 585 30.30 20.31 42.50
CA ALA A 585 31.21 20.86 43.52
C ALA A 585 32.65 21.08 43.00
N LYS A 586 33.08 20.41 41.92
CA LYS A 586 34.38 20.61 41.27
C LYS A 586 34.34 21.77 40.25
N GLY A 587 33.17 22.36 40.01
CA GLY A 587 32.99 23.45 39.05
C GLY A 587 32.82 22.98 37.60
N ILE A 588 32.51 21.70 37.40
CA ILE A 588 32.32 21.09 36.08
C ILE A 588 30.88 21.33 35.63
N PHE A 589 30.72 21.78 34.38
CA PHE A 589 29.40 22.04 33.79
C PHE A 589 28.93 20.87 32.93
N ILE A 590 27.66 20.52 33.03
CA ILE A 590 26.97 19.63 32.08
C ILE A 590 25.58 20.18 31.72
N VAL A 591 25.07 19.76 30.57
CA VAL A 591 23.67 19.98 30.20
C VAL A 591 22.85 18.81 30.76
N LEU A 592 21.83 19.13 31.54
CA LEU A 592 20.83 18.18 32.01
C LEU A 592 19.55 18.36 31.19
N ARG A 593 19.14 17.30 30.49
CA ARG A 593 17.84 17.24 29.80
C ARG A 593 16.88 16.43 30.65
N ILE A 594 15.72 17.01 30.97
CA ILE A 594 14.70 16.35 31.79
C ILE A 594 13.44 16.20 30.95
N PHE A 595 12.98 14.97 30.78
CA PHE A 595 11.77 14.62 30.04
C PHE A 595 10.59 14.38 31.00
N GLN A 596 9.38 14.30 30.45
CA GLN A 596 8.14 14.04 31.21
C GLN A 596 7.86 15.03 32.33
N ILE A 597 8.40 16.25 32.21
CA ILE A 597 7.99 17.36 33.06
C ILE A 597 6.62 17.78 32.56
N SER A 598 5.61 17.68 33.43
CA SER A 598 4.24 18.11 33.15
C SER A 598 4.22 19.56 32.67
N LYS A 599 4.16 19.76 31.35
CA LYS A 599 3.63 20.98 30.76
C LYS A 599 2.13 20.82 30.70
N VAL A 600 1.42 21.79 31.26
CA VAL A 600 -0.02 21.95 31.04
C VAL A 600 -0.24 22.04 29.53
N SER A 601 -1.07 21.13 29.01
CA SER A 601 -1.71 21.08 27.70
C SER A 601 -0.86 20.71 26.45
N THR A 602 -1.44 19.76 25.70
CA THR A 602 -1.17 19.28 24.32
C THR A 602 0.03 18.35 24.10
N LEU A 603 -0.27 17.05 23.91
CA LEU A 603 0.58 16.09 23.18
C LEU A 603 0.81 16.61 21.76
N PRO A 604 2.02 16.47 21.18
CA PRO A 604 2.23 16.79 19.78
C PRO A 604 1.40 15.86 18.89
N THR A 605 0.65 16.44 17.96
CA THR A 605 -0.05 15.70 16.91
C THR A 605 0.99 15.14 15.95
N LEU A 606 1.33 13.86 16.12
CA LEU A 606 2.12 13.11 15.14
C LEU A 606 1.18 12.76 13.97
N PHE A 607 1.55 13.18 12.76
CA PHE A 607 0.78 12.90 11.55
C PHE A 607 0.80 11.40 11.23
#